data_AF-K9GMV7-F1
#
_entry.id   AF-K9GMV7-F1
#
_cell.length_a   1.000
_cell.length_b   1.000
_cell.length_c   1.000
_cell.angle_alpha   90.00
_cell.angle_beta   90.00
_cell.angle_gamma   90.00
#
_symmetry.space_group_name_H-M   'P 1'
#
loop_
_entity.id
_entity.type
_entity.pdbx_description
1 polymer ?
#
loop_
_entity_poly.entity_id
_entity_poly.type
_entity_poly.pdbx_seq_one_letter_code
_entity_poly.pdbx_strand_id
1 'polypeptide(L)' 'MKVTPRTVGDWIRSGKLRAIKVGRDWRIAVRDLEAFADAHANIPAPPSLEHDAHR' A
#
# COMPACT_ATOMS: atom_id res chain seq x y z
N MET A 1 11.68 -5.86 -3.70
CA MET A 1 11.42 -4.56 -3.04
C MET A 1 11.75 -4.69 -1.55
N LYS A 2 12.75 -3.98 -1.03
CA LYS A 2 13.12 -4.03 0.40
C LYS A 2 12.65 -2.76 1.09
N VAL A 3 11.50 -2.81 1.75
CA VAL A 3 11.06 -1.76 2.69
C VAL A 3 11.38 -2.23 4.09
N THR A 4 12.00 -1.37 4.91
CA THR A 4 12.31 -1.75 6.30
C THR A 4 11.08 -1.62 7.19
N PRO A 5 10.91 -2.48 8.21
CA PRO A 5 9.82 -2.34 9.18
C PRO A 5 9.78 -0.97 9.87
N ARG A 6 10.95 -0.34 10.05
CA ARG A 6 11.08 1.01 10.59
C ARG A 6 10.36 2.02 9.72
N THR A 7 10.65 2.03 8.42
CA THR A 7 10.04 2.94 7.45
C THR A 7 8.52 2.79 7.40
N VAL A 8 8.01 1.55 7.38
CA VAL A 8 6.55 1.29 7.44
C VAL A 8 5.97 1.82 8.74
N GLY A 9 6.64 1.58 9.87
CA GLY A 9 6.22 2.09 11.16
C GLY A 9 6.20 3.63 11.25
N ASP A 10 7.11 4.31 10.57
CA ASP A 10 7.14 5.78 10.53
C ASP A 10 5.96 6.33 9.72
N TRP A 11 5.59 5.67 8.61
CA TRP A 11 4.39 6.04 7.84
C TRP A 11 3.11 5.84 8.63
N ILE A 12 3.01 4.75 9.40
CA ILE A 12 1.87 4.51 10.27
C ILE A 12 1.78 5.57 11.37
N ARG A 13 2.89 5.85 12.06
CA ARG A 13 2.91 6.84 13.15
C ARG A 13 2.66 8.27 12.69
N SER A 14 3.10 8.61 11.47
CA SER A 14 2.84 9.92 10.86
C SER A 14 1.45 10.05 10.22
N GLY A 15 0.63 9.00 10.25
CA GLY A 15 -0.71 8.99 9.65
C GLY A 15 -0.72 8.90 8.13
N LYS A 16 0.43 8.65 7.49
CA LYS A 16 0.55 8.49 6.04
C LYS A 16 0.03 7.15 5.54
N LEU A 17 0.16 6.09 6.35
CA LEU A 17 -0.35 4.76 6.05
C LEU A 17 -1.34 4.33 7.13
N ARG A 18 -2.58 4.08 6.74
CA ARG A 18 -3.62 3.62 7.67
C ARG A 18 -3.31 2.20 8.12
N ALA A 19 -3.28 1.99 9.44
CA ALA A 19 -3.11 0.68 10.03
C ALA A 19 -3.87 0.58 11.37
N ILE A 20 -4.18 -0.64 11.77
CA ILE A 20 -4.72 -0.95 13.10
C ILE A 20 -3.64 -1.62 13.94
N LYS A 21 -3.52 -1.23 15.21
CA LYS A 21 -2.60 -1.88 16.14
C LYS A 21 -3.26 -3.15 16.69
N VAL A 22 -2.59 -4.28 16.55
CA VAL A 22 -3.04 -5.58 17.07
C VAL A 22 -1.91 -6.17 17.92
N GLY A 23 -2.04 -6.04 19.24
CA GLY A 23 -0.97 -6.42 20.16
C GLY A 23 0.30 -5.60 19.93
N ARG A 24 1.39 -6.28 19.56
CA ARG A 24 2.69 -5.65 19.25
C ARG A 24 2.86 -5.28 17.78
N ASP A 25 1.97 -5.78 16.92
CA ASP A 25 2.08 -5.64 15.49
C ASP A 25 1.06 -4.64 14.93
N TRP A 26 1.31 -4.20 13.70
CA TRP A 26 0.38 -3.39 12.93
C TRP A 26 -0.20 -4.24 11.80
N ARG A 27 -1.51 -4.13 11.60
CA ARG A 27 -2.19 -4.70 10.43
C ARG A 27 -2.63 -3.59 9.50
N ILE A 28 -2.32 -3.78 8.23
CA ILE A 28 -2.65 -2.86 7.14
C ILE A 28 -3.64 -3.61 6.25
N ALA A 29 -4.76 -2.97 5.91
CA ALA A 29 -5.66 -3.56 4.92
C ALA A 29 -4.98 -3.51 3.54
N VAL A 30 -5.12 -4.57 2.75
CA VAL A 30 -4.51 -4.65 1.41
C VAL A 30 -4.87 -3.43 0.56
N ARG A 31 -6.15 -3.05 0.50
CA ARG A 31 -6.62 -1.84 -0.21
C ARG A 31 -5.91 -0.55 0.23
N ASP A 32 -5.58 -0.43 1.52
CA ASP A 32 -4.98 0.79 2.07
C ASP A 32 -3.48 0.81 1.72
N LEU A 33 -2.85 -0.37 1.65
CA LEU A 33 -1.48 -0.53 1.16
C LEU A 33 -1.37 -0.27 -0.34
N GLU A 34 -2.30 -0.81 -1.14
CA GLU A 34 -2.38 -0.60 -2.59
C GLU A 34 -2.57 0.89 -2.91
N ALA A 35 -3.59 1.52 -2.32
CA ALA A 35 -3.84 2.94 -2.51
C ALA A 35 -2.65 3.82 -2.09
N PHE A 36 -1.96 3.45 -1.01
CA PHE A 36 -0.73 4.14 -0.60
C PHE A 36 0.40 3.95 -1.61
N ALA A 37 0.60 2.75 -2.13
CA ALA A 37 1.62 2.45 -3.12
C ALA A 37 1.34 3.20 -4.43
N ASP A 38 0.10 3.20 -4.91
CA ASP A 38 -0.31 3.88 -6.14
C ASP A 38 -0.13 5.40 -6.02
N ALA A 39 -0.52 5.98 -4.88
CA ALA A 39 -0.36 7.42 -4.64
C ALA A 39 1.11 7.88 -4.56
N HIS A 40 2.04 6.98 -4.25
CA HIS A 40 3.47 7.27 -4.14
C HIS A 40 4.30 6.63 -5.28
N ALA A 41 3.64 6.01 -6.27
CA ALA A 41 4.32 5.43 -7.40
C ALA A 41 5.01 6.54 -8.21
N ASN A 42 6.29 6.34 -8.56
CA ASN A 42 7.02 7.28 -9.42
C ASN A 42 6.77 7.02 -10.91
N ILE A 43 6.01 5.98 -11.22
CA ILE A 43 5.57 5.60 -12.56
C ILE A 43 4.05 5.54 -12.55
N PRO A 44 3.38 5.96 -13.64
CA PRO A 44 1.95 5.76 -13.76
C PRO A 44 1.65 4.27 -13.67
N ALA A 45 0.52 3.93 -13.04
CA ALA A 45 0.01 2.58 -13.10
C ALA A 45 -0.02 2.13 -14.57
N PRO A 46 0.42 0.90 -14.89
CA PRO A 46 0.30 0.40 -16.25
C PRO A 46 -1.16 0.58 -16.68
N PRO A 47 -1.44 0.96 -17.94
CA PRO A 47 -2.81 0.99 -18.42
C PRO A 47 -3.38 -0.38 -18.11
N SER A 48 -4.39 -0.41 -17.23
CA SER A 48 -5.04 -1.64 -16.81
C SER A 48 -5.25 -2.43 -18.08
N LEU A 49 -4.65 -3.62 -18.18
CA LEU A 49 -5.07 -4.57 -19.20
C LEU A 49 -6.53 -4.79 -18.84
N GLU A 50 -7.42 -4.08 -19.54
CA GLU A 50 -8.79 -4.46 -19.73
C GLU A 50 -8.67 -5.91 -20.15
N HIS A 51 -8.82 -6.82 -19.18
CA HIS A 51 -8.93 -8.23 -19.48
C HIS A 51 -10.12 -8.28 -20.41
N ASP A 52 -9.81 -8.49 -21.68
CA ASP A 52 -10.73 -8.58 -22.78
C ASP A 52 -12.01 -9.25 -22.29
N ALA A 53 -13.06 -8.45 -22.12
CA ALA A 53 -14.43 -8.89 -22.14
C ALA A 53 -14.78 -9.29 -23.59
N HIS A 54 -13.99 -10.19 -24.15
CA HIS A 54 -14.21 -10.84 -25.43
C HIS A 54 -14.02 -12.34 -25.23
N ARG A 55 -14.99 -12.98 -24.55
CA ARG A 55 -15.90 -13.98 -25.13
C ARG A 55 -16.75 -14.66 -24.05
#